data_AF-A0A969M791-F1
#
_entry.id   AF-A0A969M791-F1
#
_cell.length_a   1.000
_cell.length_b   1.000
_cell.length_c   1.000
_cell.angle_alpha   90.00
_cell.angle_beta   90.00
_cell.angle_gamma   90.00
#
_symmetry.space_group_name_H-M   'P 1'
#
loop_
_entity.id
_entity.type
_entity.pdbx_description
1 polymer ?
#
loop_
_entity_poly.entity_id
_entity_poly.type
_entity_poly.pdbx_seq_one_letter_code
_entity_poly.pdbx_strand_id
1 'polypeptide(L)'
;MHLGIRETTLDWGPARRFQRVMASSLRPFLRGRAETAGRDDEAYRSYGLRAASGTTNLAIYRSLVRAYPDRDRRQMLLDLIESRGDKGKWFAAAKDAGFLDVAIECAATYGIDPSMLVRAARDFSDTEPQFAASIALMAIGHLLRGGGYDPRPSDATDAIGYLFAAAQRIGATGWASQELAHLVQTPCAPGRQPFQDAIRVALSRRGQSGPGN
;
A
#
# COMPACT_ATOMS: atom_id res chain seq x y z
N MET A 1 -16.98 1.97 30.45
CA MET A 1 -16.99 1.66 29.00
C MET A 1 -16.37 2.83 28.24
N HIS A 2 -15.09 2.73 27.89
CA HIS A 2 -14.41 3.56 26.90
C HIS A 2 -13.26 2.69 26.37
N LEU A 3 -13.49 2.03 25.24
CA LEU A 3 -12.46 1.24 24.57
C LEU A 3 -11.52 2.21 23.88
N GLY A 4 -10.39 2.47 24.53
CA GLY A 4 -9.25 3.15 23.94
C GLY A 4 -8.71 2.32 22.80
N ILE A 5 -8.93 2.79 21.57
CA ILE A 5 -8.27 2.27 20.38
C ILE A 5 -6.82 2.72 20.50
N ARG A 6 -5.97 1.85 21.05
CA ARG A 6 -4.52 2.05 21.00
C ARG A 6 -4.15 2.02 19.52
N GLU A 7 -3.79 3.18 18.96
CA GLU A 7 -3.04 3.29 17.71
C GLU A 7 -1.82 2.38 17.83
N THR A 8 -1.96 1.16 17.30
CA THR A 8 -0.84 0.24 17.21
C THR A 8 -0.08 0.67 15.97
N THR A 9 0.87 1.60 16.16
CA THR A 9 1.88 1.98 15.18
C THR A 9 2.81 0.79 14.94
N LEU A 10 2.28 -0.29 14.36
CA LEU A 10 3.10 -1.39 13.86
C LEU A 10 3.78 -0.90 12.59
N ASP A 11 5.08 -0.64 12.74
CA ASP A 11 5.99 -0.37 11.66
C ASP A 11 5.94 -1.54 10.66
N TRP A 12 5.45 -1.29 9.44
CA TRP A 12 5.58 -2.20 8.29
C TRP A 12 7.03 -2.25 7.79
N GLY A 13 7.94 -2.54 8.71
CA GLY A 13 9.36 -2.76 8.52
C GLY A 13 9.71 -3.67 7.34
N PRO A 14 8.95 -4.75 7.00
CA PRO A 14 9.35 -5.66 5.93
C PRO A 14 9.15 -5.08 4.51
N ALA A 15 7.99 -4.50 4.21
CA ALA A 15 7.75 -3.77 2.95
C ALA A 15 8.62 -2.50 2.85
N ARG A 16 8.83 -1.80 3.97
CA ARG A 16 9.79 -0.69 4.06
C ARG A 16 11.24 -1.14 3.96
N ARG A 17 11.58 -2.41 4.22
CA ARG A 17 12.95 -2.94 4.09
C ARG A 17 13.28 -3.18 2.63
N PHE A 18 12.33 -3.69 1.85
CA PHE A 18 12.46 -3.76 0.39
C PHE A 18 12.61 -2.37 -0.25
N GLN A 19 11.75 -1.42 0.16
CA GLN A 19 11.87 -0.03 -0.31
C GLN A 19 13.12 0.67 0.21
N ARG A 20 13.66 0.36 1.40
CA ARG A 20 14.87 1.01 1.95
C ARG A 20 16.17 0.43 1.37
N VAL A 21 16.19 -0.85 1.01
CA VAL A 21 17.32 -1.49 0.33
C VAL A 21 17.41 -1.00 -1.13
N MET A 22 16.31 -0.53 -1.74
CA MET A 22 16.28 0.01 -3.10
C MET A 22 16.09 1.53 -3.21
N ALA A 23 15.59 2.20 -2.19
CA ALA A 23 15.41 3.65 -2.14
C ALA A 23 16.19 4.24 -0.96
N SER A 24 17.42 4.65 -1.27
CA SER A 24 18.27 5.48 -0.41
C SER A 24 17.77 6.92 -0.21
N SER A 25 16.50 7.24 -0.53
CA SER A 25 16.03 8.65 -0.55
C SER A 25 14.73 8.95 0.21
N LEU A 26 14.14 8.01 0.95
CA LEU A 26 12.74 8.14 1.38
C LEU A 26 12.47 8.58 2.84
N ARG A 27 13.48 9.00 3.60
CA ARG A 27 13.29 9.54 4.96
C ARG A 27 13.19 11.07 5.14
N PRO A 28 13.60 11.96 4.20
CA PRO A 28 13.45 13.41 4.43
C PRO A 28 12.09 14.00 3.96
N PHE A 29 11.33 13.33 3.09
CA PHE A 29 10.24 13.99 2.35
C PHE A 29 8.97 14.32 3.16
N LEU A 30 8.77 13.71 4.33
CA LEU A 30 7.70 14.12 5.27
C LEU A 30 8.08 15.31 6.16
N ARG A 31 9.29 15.88 6.01
CA ARG A 31 9.73 17.10 6.71
C ARG A 31 10.41 18.04 5.73
N GLY A 32 9.66 18.54 4.77
CA GLY A 32 10.12 19.56 3.83
C GLY A 32 9.00 20.52 3.49
N ARG A 33 8.61 21.37 4.45
CA ARG A 33 7.76 22.54 4.16
C ARG A 33 8.59 23.46 3.26
N ALA A 34 8.24 23.58 1.97
CA ALA A 34 8.69 24.70 1.17
C ALA A 34 7.91 25.94 1.64
N GLU A 35 8.49 26.67 2.59
CA GLU A 35 8.05 28.03 2.91
C GLU A 35 8.42 28.94 1.75
N THR A 36 7.50 29.16 0.83
CA THR A 36 7.37 30.40 0.06
C THR A 36 6.04 30.39 -0.69
N ALA A 37 5.06 31.20 -0.25
CA ALA A 37 4.20 32.03 -1.13
C ALA A 37 2.91 32.50 -0.43
N GLY A 38 2.58 33.79 -0.64
CA GLY A 38 1.28 34.43 -0.90
C GLY A 38 -0.03 34.04 -0.20
N ARG A 39 -0.96 35.01 -0.14
CA ARG A 39 -2.36 34.86 0.32
C ARG A 39 -3.14 33.74 -0.39
N ASP A 40 -2.75 33.37 -1.61
CA ASP A 40 -3.30 32.23 -2.37
C ASP A 40 -3.03 30.88 -1.70
N ASP A 41 -1.91 30.78 -0.99
CA ASP A 41 -1.47 29.56 -0.33
C ASP A 41 -2.20 29.34 0.99
N GLU A 42 -2.58 30.43 1.66
CA GLU A 42 -3.44 30.42 2.84
C GLU A 42 -4.91 30.13 2.47
N ALA A 43 -5.42 30.71 1.38
CA ALA A 43 -6.77 30.44 0.86
C ALA A 43 -6.92 28.96 0.45
N TYR A 44 -5.91 28.39 -0.22
CA TYR A 44 -5.88 26.96 -0.54
C TYR A 44 -5.89 26.08 0.73
N ARG A 45 -5.03 26.37 1.72
CA ARG A 45 -4.93 25.55 2.94
C ARG A 45 -6.18 25.64 3.82
N SER A 46 -6.80 26.82 3.91
CA SER A 46 -7.96 27.06 4.78
C SER A 46 -9.30 26.70 4.13
N TYR A 47 -9.48 27.03 2.84
CA TYR A 47 -10.74 26.83 2.12
C TYR A 47 -10.65 25.75 1.04
N GLY A 48 -9.57 25.68 0.26
CA GLY A 48 -9.42 24.70 -0.83
C GLY A 48 -9.56 23.24 -0.36
N LEU A 49 -8.81 22.86 0.67
CA LEU A 49 -8.84 21.49 1.23
C LEU A 49 -10.19 21.11 1.86
N ARG A 50 -10.91 22.09 2.43
CA ARG A 50 -12.24 21.89 3.03
C ARG A 50 -13.36 21.87 2.00
N ALA A 51 -13.28 22.73 0.98
CA ALA A 51 -14.27 22.86 -0.08
C ALA A 51 -14.24 21.69 -1.07
N ALA A 52 -13.12 20.98 -1.18
CA ALA A 52 -13.02 19.78 -2.01
C ALA A 52 -14.07 18.74 -1.56
N SER A 53 -15.05 18.49 -2.42
CA SER A 53 -16.17 17.59 -2.14
C SER A 53 -16.34 16.58 -3.25
N GLY A 54 -16.82 15.39 -2.89
CA GLY A 54 -17.00 14.28 -3.80
C GLY A 54 -17.50 13.05 -3.06
N THR A 55 -18.17 12.17 -3.80
CA THR A 55 -18.69 10.90 -3.27
C THR A 55 -17.58 9.90 -2.95
N THR A 56 -16.36 10.12 -3.46
CA THR A 56 -15.18 9.28 -3.22
C THR A 56 -13.94 10.17 -3.06
N ASN A 57 -12.88 9.65 -2.41
CA ASN A 57 -11.62 10.39 -2.24
C ASN A 57 -10.92 10.71 -3.57
N LEU A 58 -11.06 9.82 -4.57
CA LEU A 58 -10.61 10.11 -5.93
C LEU A 58 -11.37 11.30 -6.54
N ALA A 59 -12.68 11.38 -6.34
CA ALA A 59 -13.47 12.52 -6.82
C ALA A 59 -13.10 13.82 -6.08
N ILE A 60 -12.87 13.76 -4.77
CA ILE A 60 -12.39 14.90 -3.96
C ILE A 60 -11.04 15.39 -4.50
N TYR A 61 -10.09 14.48 -4.72
CA TYR A 61 -8.78 14.81 -5.29
C TYR A 61 -8.89 15.46 -6.68
N ARG A 62 -9.64 14.84 -7.59
CA ARG A 62 -9.85 15.39 -8.94
C ARG A 62 -10.54 16.75 -8.92
N SER A 63 -11.49 16.96 -8.01
CA SER A 63 -12.15 18.25 -7.81
C SER A 63 -11.14 19.32 -7.38
N LEU A 64 -10.25 18.99 -6.43
CA LEU A 64 -9.20 19.90 -5.98
C LEU A 64 -8.20 20.22 -7.10
N VAL A 65 -7.74 19.22 -7.87
CA VAL A 65 -6.84 19.42 -9.02
C VAL A 65 -7.46 20.31 -10.11
N ARG A 66 -8.78 20.22 -10.31
CA ARG A 66 -9.50 21.11 -11.25
C ARG A 66 -9.59 22.54 -10.75
N ALA A 67 -9.75 22.73 -9.44
CA ALA A 67 -9.83 24.07 -8.83
C ALA A 67 -8.47 24.79 -8.79
N TYR A 68 -7.37 24.04 -8.69
CA TYR A 68 -6.00 24.57 -8.63
C TYR A 68 -5.08 23.84 -9.61
N PRO A 69 -5.24 24.07 -10.93
CA PRO A 69 -4.50 23.33 -11.96
C PRO A 69 -2.99 23.63 -11.99
N ASP A 70 -2.58 24.82 -11.52
CA ASP A 70 -1.18 25.29 -11.53
C ASP A 70 -0.37 24.82 -10.32
N ARG A 71 -1.02 24.16 -9.34
CA ARG A 71 -0.38 23.69 -8.12
C ARG A 71 0.14 22.26 -8.30
N ASP A 72 1.19 21.92 -7.55
CA ASP A 72 1.75 20.57 -7.59
C ASP A 72 0.71 19.52 -7.14
N ARG A 73 0.32 18.67 -8.08
CA ARG A 73 -0.71 17.64 -7.91
C ARG A 73 -0.33 16.61 -6.85
N ARG A 74 0.96 16.35 -6.66
CA ARG A 74 1.45 15.43 -5.62
C ARG A 74 1.29 16.05 -4.25
N GLN A 75 1.76 17.28 -4.06
CA GLN A 75 1.57 18.01 -2.81
C GLN A 75 0.10 18.14 -2.44
N MET A 76 -0.78 18.38 -3.41
CA MET A 76 -2.22 18.47 -3.16
C MET A 76 -2.83 17.17 -2.61
N LEU A 77 -2.36 16.01 -3.10
CA LEU A 77 -2.80 14.73 -2.58
C LEU A 77 -2.28 14.51 -1.15
N LEU A 78 -1.03 14.87 -0.88
CA LEU A 78 -0.43 14.75 0.45
C LEU A 78 -1.15 15.64 1.47
N ASP A 79 -1.47 16.88 1.10
CA ASP A 79 -2.22 17.81 1.95
C ASP A 79 -3.63 17.27 2.26
N LEU A 80 -4.29 16.64 1.28
CA LEU A 80 -5.60 16.00 1.48
C LEU A 80 -5.51 14.80 2.43
N ILE A 81 -4.48 13.96 2.28
CA ILE A 81 -4.23 12.83 3.17
C ILE A 81 -3.97 13.31 4.60
N GLU A 82 -3.16 14.36 4.76
CA GLU A 82 -2.84 14.93 6.07
C GLU A 82 -4.06 15.59 6.73
N SER A 83 -4.84 16.35 5.96
CA SER A 83 -6.01 17.08 6.49
C SER A 83 -7.22 16.19 6.80
N ARG A 84 -7.46 15.13 6.03
CA ARG A 84 -8.65 14.26 6.19
C ARG A 84 -8.35 12.91 6.84
N GLY A 85 -7.08 12.55 6.97
CA GLY A 85 -6.67 11.26 7.52
C GLY A 85 -7.07 10.09 6.63
N ASP A 86 -7.19 8.91 7.26
CA ASP A 86 -7.59 7.65 6.63
C ASP A 86 -6.83 7.32 5.34
N LYS A 87 -5.49 7.32 5.42
CA LYS A 87 -4.59 7.14 4.26
C LYS A 87 -5.01 6.01 3.31
N GLY A 88 -5.48 4.89 3.83
CA GLY A 88 -5.95 3.75 3.03
C GLY A 88 -7.04 4.10 2.02
N LYS A 89 -7.91 5.08 2.33
CA LYS A 89 -8.98 5.53 1.44
C LYS A 89 -8.48 6.36 0.24
N TRP A 90 -7.25 6.87 0.31
CA TRP A 90 -6.60 7.65 -0.74
C TRP A 90 -5.79 6.80 -1.72
N PHE A 91 -5.67 5.48 -1.49
CA PHE A 91 -4.96 4.56 -2.37
C PHE A 91 -5.39 4.68 -3.84
N ALA A 92 -6.70 4.69 -4.09
CA ALA A 92 -7.23 4.80 -5.44
C ALA A 92 -6.84 6.13 -6.12
N ALA A 93 -6.81 7.24 -5.35
CA ALA A 93 -6.37 8.54 -5.84
C ALA A 93 -4.88 8.57 -6.16
N ALA A 94 -4.04 8.03 -5.26
CA ALA A 94 -2.59 7.95 -5.48
C ALA A 94 -2.24 7.08 -6.70
N LYS A 95 -2.89 5.92 -6.84
CA LYS A 95 -2.70 4.99 -7.97
C LYS A 95 -3.12 5.61 -9.29
N ASP A 96 -4.30 6.25 -9.35
CA ASP A 96 -4.82 6.89 -10.56
C ASP A 96 -3.95 8.07 -11.01
N ALA A 97 -3.38 8.81 -10.05
CA ALA A 97 -2.47 9.91 -10.31
C ALA A 97 -1.03 9.46 -10.69
N GLY A 98 -0.72 8.16 -10.62
CA GLY A 98 0.62 7.62 -10.90
C GLY A 98 1.63 7.79 -9.76
N PHE A 99 1.20 8.24 -8.57
CA PHE A 99 2.06 8.38 -7.40
C PHE A 99 2.14 7.04 -6.64
N LEU A 100 2.85 6.09 -7.25
CA LEU A 100 2.92 4.70 -6.77
C LEU A 100 3.61 4.58 -5.41
N ASP A 101 4.55 5.46 -5.11
CA ASP A 101 5.19 5.58 -3.79
C ASP A 101 4.16 5.97 -2.71
N VAL A 102 3.33 6.98 -2.97
CA VAL A 102 2.24 7.40 -2.07
C VAL A 102 1.18 6.31 -1.96
N ALA A 103 0.90 5.59 -3.05
CA ALA A 103 -0.02 4.46 -3.04
C ALA A 103 0.48 3.32 -2.14
N ILE A 104 1.78 3.03 -2.14
CA ILE A 104 2.39 2.05 -1.21
C ILE A 104 2.19 2.49 0.25
N GLU A 105 2.42 3.76 0.57
CA GLU A 105 2.17 4.27 1.92
C GLU A 105 0.71 4.17 2.35
N CYS A 106 -0.21 4.46 1.43
CA CYS A 106 -1.65 4.30 1.66
C CYS A 106 -2.00 2.82 1.93
N ALA A 107 -1.45 1.91 1.12
CA ALA A 107 -1.66 0.47 1.26
C ALA A 107 -1.09 -0.12 2.55
N ALA A 108 -0.07 0.50 3.16
CA ALA A 108 0.45 0.10 4.47
C ALA A 108 -0.52 0.42 5.62
N THR A 109 -1.53 1.27 5.41
CA THR A 109 -2.46 1.68 6.48
C THR A 109 -3.63 0.69 6.60
N TYR A 110 -4.14 0.49 7.81
CA TYR A 110 -5.35 -0.33 8.04
C TYR A 110 -6.57 0.38 7.44
N GLY A 111 -7.43 -0.34 6.71
CA GLY A 111 -8.66 0.22 6.13
C GLY A 111 -8.77 0.12 4.60
N ILE A 112 -7.75 -0.40 3.92
CA ILE A 112 -7.89 -0.85 2.54
C ILE A 112 -8.31 -2.32 2.50
N ASP A 113 -9.26 -2.64 1.63
CA ASP A 113 -9.66 -4.03 1.42
C ASP A 113 -8.54 -4.79 0.68
N PRO A 114 -8.07 -5.96 1.17
CA PRO A 114 -7.03 -6.73 0.54
C PRO A 114 -7.36 -7.13 -0.90
N SER A 115 -8.63 -7.35 -1.25
CA SER A 115 -9.03 -7.67 -2.62
C SER A 115 -8.70 -6.53 -3.60
N MET A 116 -8.78 -5.28 -3.13
CA MET A 116 -8.39 -4.11 -3.91
C MET A 116 -6.88 -4.09 -4.17
N LEU A 117 -6.08 -4.50 -3.18
CA LEU A 117 -4.64 -4.65 -3.32
C LEU A 117 -4.27 -5.80 -4.27
N VAL A 118 -4.94 -6.96 -4.15
CA VAL A 118 -4.72 -8.10 -5.07
C VAL A 118 -5.03 -7.71 -6.51
N ARG A 119 -6.15 -7.00 -6.73
CA ARG A 119 -6.52 -6.49 -8.06
C ARG A 119 -5.48 -5.50 -8.60
N ALA A 120 -5.02 -4.57 -7.76
CA ALA A 120 -3.98 -3.62 -8.16
C ALA A 120 -2.65 -4.33 -8.47
N ALA A 121 -2.25 -5.35 -7.70
CA ALA A 121 -1.05 -6.12 -7.98
C ALA A 121 -1.13 -6.83 -9.34
N ARG A 122 -2.29 -7.39 -9.69
CA ARG A 122 -2.54 -7.96 -11.01
C ARG A 122 -2.38 -6.91 -12.11
N ASP A 123 -3.08 -5.78 -11.99
CA ASP A 123 -3.14 -4.74 -13.02
C ASP A 123 -1.76 -4.13 -13.34
N PHE A 124 -0.87 -4.08 -12.35
CA PHE A 124 0.48 -3.51 -12.47
C PHE A 124 1.59 -4.55 -12.64
N SER A 125 1.26 -5.84 -12.71
CA SER A 125 2.27 -6.92 -12.76
C SER A 125 3.19 -6.83 -13.98
N ASP A 126 2.67 -6.37 -15.13
CA ASP A 126 3.43 -6.24 -16.37
C ASP A 126 4.16 -4.90 -16.49
N THR A 127 3.49 -3.81 -16.10
CA THR A 127 3.97 -2.43 -16.27
C THR A 127 4.91 -1.98 -15.16
N GLU A 128 4.58 -2.28 -13.90
CA GLU A 128 5.30 -1.81 -12.71
C GLU A 128 5.50 -2.98 -11.73
N PRO A 129 6.33 -3.98 -12.08
CA PRO A 129 6.46 -5.21 -11.30
C PRO A 129 6.97 -4.96 -9.88
N GLN A 130 7.79 -3.94 -9.64
CA GLN A 130 8.23 -3.58 -8.29
C GLN A 130 7.08 -3.11 -7.40
N PHE A 131 6.18 -2.29 -7.95
CA PHE A 131 4.97 -1.84 -7.26
C PHE A 131 4.03 -3.02 -7.02
N ALA A 132 3.77 -3.84 -8.04
CA ALA A 132 2.91 -5.01 -7.94
C ALA A 132 3.36 -5.98 -6.85
N ALA A 133 4.67 -6.29 -6.79
CA ALA A 133 5.23 -7.15 -5.76
C ALA A 133 5.03 -6.57 -4.35
N SER A 134 5.25 -5.26 -4.19
CA SER A 134 5.07 -4.57 -2.90
C SER A 134 3.61 -4.60 -2.43
N ILE A 135 2.68 -4.29 -3.32
CA ILE A 135 1.23 -4.29 -3.03
C ILE A 135 0.73 -5.71 -2.72
N ALA A 136 1.17 -6.72 -3.47
CA ALA A 136 0.80 -8.11 -3.25
C ALA A 136 1.24 -8.61 -1.87
N LEU A 137 2.47 -8.29 -1.45
CA LEU A 137 2.96 -8.64 -0.11
C LEU A 137 2.12 -7.98 1.00
N MET A 138 1.77 -6.71 0.83
CA MET A 138 0.90 -6.01 1.78
C MET A 138 -0.51 -6.62 1.82
N ALA A 139 -1.07 -7.02 0.68
CA ALA A 139 -2.37 -7.71 0.62
C ALA A 139 -2.37 -8.98 1.48
N ILE A 140 -1.34 -9.82 1.35
CA ILE A 140 -1.15 -11.03 2.16
C ILE A 140 -1.08 -10.67 3.65
N GLY A 141 -0.29 -9.66 4.00
CA GLY A 141 -0.18 -9.19 5.37
C GLY A 141 -1.50 -8.66 5.95
N HIS A 142 -2.38 -8.06 5.14
CA HIS A 142 -3.72 -7.65 5.57
C HIS A 142 -4.67 -8.83 5.73
N LEU A 143 -4.66 -9.80 4.82
CA LEU A 143 -5.44 -11.03 4.94
C LEU A 143 -5.12 -11.79 6.24
N LEU A 144 -3.84 -11.91 6.57
CA LEU A 144 -3.40 -12.58 7.80
C LEU A 144 -3.83 -11.85 9.08
N ARG A 145 -3.92 -10.52 9.05
CA ARG A 145 -4.32 -9.70 10.21
C ARG A 145 -5.84 -9.57 10.38
N GLY A 146 -6.63 -10.25 9.56
CA GLY A 146 -8.09 -10.23 9.65
C GLY A 146 -8.75 -9.18 8.75
N GLY A 147 -8.01 -8.57 7.82
CA GLY A 147 -8.54 -7.64 6.83
C GLY A 147 -9.37 -8.33 5.74
N GLY A 148 -10.19 -7.53 5.06
CA GLY A 148 -11.04 -7.92 3.94
C GLY A 148 -12.46 -8.30 4.35
N TYR A 149 -13.41 -7.92 3.50
CA TYR A 149 -14.81 -8.36 3.60
C TYR A 149 -14.96 -9.73 2.94
N ASP A 150 -15.40 -10.72 3.73
CA ASP A 150 -15.54 -12.14 3.31
C ASP A 150 -14.37 -12.69 2.46
N PRO A 151 -13.13 -12.63 2.97
CA PRO A 151 -11.96 -13.04 2.21
C PRO A 151 -11.87 -14.55 2.09
N ARG A 152 -11.43 -15.02 0.94
CA ARG A 152 -11.29 -16.43 0.61
C ARG A 152 -9.83 -16.86 0.62
N PRO A 153 -9.52 -18.13 0.93
CA PRO A 153 -8.15 -18.65 0.82
C PRO A 153 -7.54 -18.52 -0.60
N SER A 154 -8.39 -18.46 -1.64
CA SER A 154 -7.98 -18.17 -3.01
C SER A 154 -7.35 -16.78 -3.14
N ASP A 155 -7.79 -15.78 -2.37
CA ASP A 155 -7.27 -14.42 -2.44
C ASP A 155 -5.80 -14.37 -1.99
N ALA A 156 -5.43 -15.17 -0.97
CA ALA A 156 -4.03 -15.33 -0.59
C ALA A 156 -3.23 -16.06 -1.67
N THR A 157 -3.80 -17.09 -2.29
CA THR A 157 -3.11 -17.85 -3.34
C THR A 157 -2.84 -16.97 -4.56
N ASP A 158 -3.82 -16.17 -4.98
CA ASP A 158 -3.71 -15.20 -6.07
C ASP A 158 -2.68 -14.12 -5.74
N ALA A 159 -2.73 -13.55 -4.53
CA ALA A 159 -1.76 -12.56 -4.07
C ALA A 159 -0.33 -13.11 -4.10
N ILE A 160 -0.12 -14.35 -3.65
CA ILE A 160 1.19 -15.03 -3.71
C ILE A 160 1.60 -15.23 -5.17
N GLY A 161 0.67 -15.61 -6.05
CA GLY A 161 0.91 -15.74 -7.48
C GLY A 161 1.43 -14.44 -8.10
N TYR A 162 0.72 -13.33 -7.88
CA TYR A 162 1.13 -12.01 -8.38
C TYR A 162 2.44 -11.53 -7.76
N LEU A 163 2.66 -11.77 -6.46
CA LEU A 163 3.92 -11.45 -5.80
C LEU A 163 5.11 -12.14 -6.49
N PHE A 164 5.03 -13.45 -6.71
CA PHE A 164 6.13 -14.19 -7.33
C PHE A 164 6.29 -13.89 -8.82
N ALA A 165 5.19 -13.71 -9.57
CA ALA A 165 5.26 -13.31 -10.97
C ALA A 165 5.98 -11.96 -11.12
N ALA A 166 5.61 -10.98 -10.30
CA ALA A 166 6.23 -9.67 -10.29
C ALA A 166 7.69 -9.72 -9.78
N ALA A 167 7.96 -10.48 -8.72
CA ALA A 167 9.30 -10.67 -8.17
C ALA A 167 10.25 -11.36 -9.17
N GLN A 168 9.75 -12.31 -9.96
CA GLN A 168 10.54 -12.98 -11.00
C GLN A 168 11.01 -12.00 -12.08
N ARG A 169 10.14 -11.09 -12.51
CA ARG A 169 10.46 -10.07 -13.53
C ARG A 169 11.58 -9.11 -13.10
N ILE A 170 11.72 -8.87 -11.80
CA ILE A 170 12.74 -7.98 -11.23
C ILE A 170 13.92 -8.74 -10.58
N GLY A 171 13.97 -10.08 -10.72
CA GLY A 171 15.03 -10.90 -10.10
C GLY A 171 15.01 -10.95 -8.57
N ALA A 172 13.89 -10.63 -7.93
CA ALA A 172 13.74 -10.53 -6.47
C ALA A 172 12.96 -11.71 -5.83
N THR A 173 13.00 -12.90 -6.45
CA THR A 173 12.27 -14.08 -5.94
C THR A 173 12.76 -14.53 -4.56
N GLY A 174 14.06 -14.40 -4.28
CA GLY A 174 14.64 -14.68 -2.96
C GLY A 174 14.09 -13.75 -1.88
N TRP A 175 13.94 -12.46 -2.21
CA TRP A 175 13.30 -11.49 -1.33
C TRP A 175 11.84 -11.87 -1.05
N ALA A 176 11.05 -12.17 -2.09
CA ALA A 176 9.64 -12.54 -1.92
C ALA A 176 9.47 -13.76 -0.99
N SER A 177 10.32 -14.79 -1.15
CA SER A 177 10.32 -15.96 -0.27
C SER A 177 10.68 -15.61 1.19
N GLN A 178 11.69 -14.75 1.39
CA GLN A 178 12.12 -14.34 2.73
C GLN A 178 11.00 -13.56 3.46
N GLU A 179 10.34 -12.65 2.77
CA GLU A 179 9.25 -11.85 3.35
C GLU A 179 8.02 -12.71 3.70
N LEU A 180 7.65 -13.65 2.84
CA LEU A 180 6.58 -14.60 3.15
C LEU A 180 6.95 -15.49 4.34
N ALA A 181 8.19 -15.96 4.42
CA ALA A 181 8.66 -16.76 5.55
C ALA A 181 8.59 -15.96 6.86
N HIS A 182 8.88 -14.65 6.83
CA HIS A 182 8.72 -13.76 7.98
C HIS A 182 7.25 -13.58 8.37
N LEU A 183 6.35 -13.41 7.39
CA LEU A 183 4.91 -13.29 7.65
C LEU A 183 4.32 -14.55 8.29
N VAL A 184 4.78 -15.75 7.88
CA VAL A 184 4.31 -17.01 8.46
C VAL A 184 4.76 -17.21 9.91
N GLN A 185 5.90 -16.63 10.31
CA GLN A 185 6.36 -16.67 11.70
C GLN A 185 5.53 -15.77 12.62
N THR A 186 4.80 -14.81 12.06
CA THR A 186 3.91 -13.93 12.82
C THR A 186 2.57 -14.64 13.05
N PRO A 187 2.04 -14.65 14.29
CA PRO A 187 0.70 -15.18 14.54
C PRO A 187 -0.35 -14.48 13.68
N CYS A 188 -1.17 -15.24 12.96
CA CYS A 188 -2.29 -14.68 12.20
C CYS A 188 -3.48 -14.40 13.14
N ALA A 189 -4.40 -13.55 12.70
CA ALA A 189 -5.67 -13.33 13.39
C ALA A 189 -6.48 -14.64 13.51
N PRO A 190 -7.32 -14.80 14.53
CA PRO A 190 -8.20 -15.97 14.66
C PRO A 190 -9.04 -16.19 13.40
N GLY A 191 -9.15 -17.44 12.94
CA GLY A 191 -9.87 -17.81 11.72
C GLY A 191 -9.07 -17.60 10.42
N ARG A 192 -7.83 -17.10 10.49
CA ARG A 192 -6.96 -16.87 9.32
C ARG A 192 -5.90 -17.95 9.10
N GLN A 193 -5.97 -19.06 9.84
CA GLN A 193 -5.10 -20.23 9.68
C GLN A 193 -5.07 -20.75 8.23
N PRO A 194 -6.20 -20.84 7.48
CA PRO A 194 -6.16 -21.28 6.09
C PRO A 194 -5.27 -20.43 5.17
N PHE A 195 -5.17 -19.12 5.44
CA PHE A 195 -4.31 -18.21 4.70
C PHE A 195 -2.83 -18.44 5.05
N GLN A 196 -2.53 -18.67 6.33
CA GLN A 196 -1.18 -18.98 6.78
C GLN A 196 -0.69 -20.32 6.21
N ASP A 197 -1.56 -21.32 6.14
CA ASP A 197 -1.27 -22.62 5.54
C ASP A 197 -1.06 -22.52 4.03
N ALA A 198 -1.84 -21.70 3.32
CA ALA A 198 -1.61 -21.42 1.90
C ALA A 198 -0.20 -20.86 1.64
N ILE A 199 0.29 -19.96 2.51
CA ILE A 199 1.66 -19.42 2.40
C ILE A 199 2.70 -20.50 2.68
N ARG A 200 2.51 -21.35 3.70
CA ARG A 200 3.41 -22.48 3.99
C ARG A 200 3.52 -23.43 2.80
N VAL A 201 2.39 -23.84 2.22
CA VAL A 201 2.36 -24.70 1.03
C VAL A 201 3.08 -24.03 -0.13
N ALA A 202 2.84 -22.74 -0.34
CA ALA A 202 3.47 -21.97 -1.40
C ALA A 202 5.00 -21.85 -1.25
N LEU A 203 5.51 -21.73 -0.04
CA LEU A 203 6.94 -21.73 0.27
C LEU A 203 7.56 -23.12 0.06
N SER A 204 6.90 -24.18 0.53
CA SER A 204 7.39 -25.55 0.37
C SER A 204 7.52 -25.97 -1.10
N ARG A 205 6.53 -25.63 -1.94
CA ARG A 205 6.59 -25.92 -3.39
C ARG A 205 7.78 -25.26 -4.08
N ARG A 206 8.13 -24.05 -3.65
CA ARG A 206 9.21 -23.25 -4.25
C ARG A 206 10.58 -23.57 -3.67
N GLY A 207 10.65 -23.99 -2.40
CA GLY A 207 11.88 -24.52 -1.79
C GLY A 207 12.32 -25.86 -2.37
N GLN A 208 11.39 -26.67 -2.90
CA GLN A 208 11.70 -27.90 -3.65
C GLN A 208 12.17 -27.63 -5.08
N SER A 209 12.13 -26.38 -5.55
CA SER A 209 12.43 -25.99 -6.93
C SER A 209 13.83 -25.38 -7.12
N GLY A 210 14.84 -25.71 -6.29
CA GLY A 210 16.22 -25.29 -6.59
C GLY A 210 17.33 -26.17 -5.99
N PRO A 211 18.50 -26.33 -6.67
CA PRO A 211 18.86 -25.90 -8.02
C PRO A 211 18.91 -27.10 -9.00
N GLY A 212 18.22 -27.00 -10.14
CA GLY A 212 18.27 -28.00 -11.20
C GLY A 212 19.03 -27.48 -12.42
N ASN A 213 20.33 -27.80 -12.45
CA ASN A 213 21.33 -27.73 -13.53
C ASN A 213 21.66 -26.35 -14.14
#